data_AF-A0A2V9IN21-F1
#
_entry.id   AF-A0A2V9IN21-F1
#
_cell.length_a   1.000
_cell.length_b   1.000
_cell.length_c   1.000
_cell.angle_alpha   90.00
_cell.angle_beta   90.00
_cell.angle_gamma   90.00
#
_symmetry.space_group_name_H-M   'P 1'
#
loop_
_entity.id
_entity.type
_entity.pdbx_description
1 polymer ?
#
loop_
_entity_poly.entity_id
_entity_poly.type
_entity_poly.pdbx_seq_one_letter_code
_entity_poly.pdbx_strand_id
1 'polypeptide(L)'
;MFSGNWCAVETESRQPKDPAPPQLKAVICKEASTECEKRFGQILEAVVLAGSLARDEGTFVGKGQDRWSALGDAEFLLVFQRNSPLPGRAVLKNLEEEIEGLLEAQNVTCPVRLNALHPAHLWNLRPAMDSFELRSCGQVIWGDEAILSLIPDFSPRDIPLEDAWHLLSKRMVKQLAVADQLVEWASPSTEAHYQTIKLYLDMAASFLMFSGAYAPTCRERSKRLSVLARNARSVDEYPFPLFDFASHIEACTRWKLSPDEDPPTATRSHWDTAVVYAWLLWRWELARLTGADHRLGNFELIERWFEREPLRDRWRGWRVVVRKCGWPGSRHWPRWARLLRQASPQLWIYAAGSELLFSLPSLSTSCGRLAPDAKWNRVRDWLPVGQHDLTNQRARWRALASEIVRNYQEFVAETRLPLGSSDAKSPSLLRETQREAIPRMVDQEA
;
A
#
# COMPACT_ATOMS: atom_id res chain seq x y z
N MET A 1 11.52 -77.28 15.78
CA MET A 1 11.03 -76.69 14.51
C MET A 1 10.86 -75.20 14.79
N PHE A 2 11.82 -74.35 14.40
CA PHE A 2 11.76 -73.51 13.18
C PHE A 2 10.43 -72.73 13.13
N SER A 3 10.34 -71.40 13.03
CA SER A 3 11.26 -70.38 12.54
C SER A 3 10.51 -69.04 12.47
N GLY A 4 11.20 -67.92 12.70
CA GLY A 4 10.90 -66.57 12.15
C GLY A 4 9.63 -65.87 12.68
N ASN A 5 9.53 -64.54 12.72
CA ASN A 5 10.36 -63.52 12.09
C ASN A 5 10.18 -62.17 12.82
N TRP A 6 11.26 -61.41 12.84
CA TRP A 6 11.30 -59.98 13.14
C TRP A 6 10.63 -59.14 12.05
N CYS A 7 10.03 -58.01 12.45
CA CYS A 7 9.96 -56.70 11.76
C CYS A 7 8.79 -55.91 12.38
N ALA A 8 8.79 -54.60 12.55
CA ALA A 8 9.81 -53.56 12.51
C ALA A 8 9.09 -52.30 13.03
N VAL A 9 9.76 -51.55 13.91
CA VAL A 9 9.79 -50.07 13.95
C VAL A 9 8.61 -49.36 13.23
N GLU A 10 7.55 -49.03 13.97
CA GLU A 10 6.77 -47.82 13.65
C GLU A 10 7.55 -46.63 14.18
N THR A 11 8.46 -46.16 13.33
CA THR A 11 8.95 -44.79 13.37
C THR A 11 7.72 -43.89 13.32
N GLU A 12 7.39 -43.26 14.45
CA GLU A 12 6.66 -42.01 14.48
C GLU A 12 7.29 -41.12 13.41
N SER A 13 6.60 -40.93 12.28
CA SER A 13 6.93 -39.89 11.34
C SER A 13 6.66 -38.58 12.07
N ARG A 14 7.69 -38.07 12.75
CA ARG A 14 7.79 -36.65 13.07
C ARG A 14 7.61 -35.93 11.74
N GLN A 15 6.40 -35.46 11.47
CA GLN A 15 6.22 -34.41 10.49
C GLN A 15 7.23 -33.33 10.85
N PRO A 16 8.07 -32.87 9.89
CA PRO A 16 8.90 -31.71 10.14
C PRO A 16 7.94 -30.62 10.63
N LYS A 17 8.17 -30.13 11.85
CA LYS A 17 7.37 -29.02 12.39
C LYS A 17 7.61 -27.85 11.46
N ASP A 18 6.58 -27.53 10.70
CA ASP A 18 6.47 -26.30 9.92
C ASP A 18 7.06 -25.14 10.73
N PRO A 19 8.02 -24.38 10.17
CA PRO A 19 8.63 -23.28 10.91
C PRO A 19 7.54 -22.29 11.31
N ALA A 20 7.40 -22.07 12.62
CA ALA A 20 6.41 -21.15 13.13
C ALA A 20 6.68 -19.73 12.58
N PRO A 21 5.67 -18.88 12.35
CA PRO A 21 5.83 -17.52 11.83
C PRO A 21 6.94 -16.66 12.49
N PRO A 22 7.21 -16.76 13.81
CA PRO A 22 8.34 -16.08 14.43
C PRO A 22 9.72 -16.48 13.88
N GLN A 23 9.89 -17.72 13.44
CA GLN A 23 11.14 -18.21 12.85
C GLN A 23 11.36 -17.62 11.45
N LEU A 24 10.31 -17.53 10.63
CA LEU A 24 10.36 -16.91 9.31
C LEU A 24 10.75 -15.43 9.40
N LYS A 25 10.13 -14.69 10.33
CA LYS A 25 10.51 -13.30 10.62
C LYS A 25 11.98 -13.19 11.02
N ALA A 26 12.47 -14.07 11.89
CA ALA A 26 13.86 -14.04 12.34
C ALA A 26 14.85 -14.25 11.18
N VAL A 27 14.56 -15.20 10.27
CA VAL A 27 15.36 -15.42 9.05
C VAL A 27 15.37 -14.16 8.19
N ILE A 28 14.20 -13.57 7.92
CA ILE A 28 14.07 -12.35 7.11
C ILE A 28 14.87 -11.19 7.72
N CYS A 29 14.75 -10.97 9.03
CA CYS A 29 15.49 -9.90 9.72
C CYS A 29 17.00 -10.16 9.71
N LYS A 30 17.43 -11.40 9.89
CA LYS A 30 18.84 -11.79 9.90
C LYS A 30 19.49 -11.52 8.55
N GLU A 31 18.91 -12.01 7.45
CA GLU A 31 19.48 -11.79 6.12
C GLU A 31 19.50 -10.31 5.76
N ALA A 32 18.40 -9.58 6.03
CA ALA A 32 18.32 -8.16 5.75
C ALA A 32 19.36 -7.34 6.54
N SER A 33 19.48 -7.55 7.85
CA SER A 33 20.47 -6.84 8.68
C SER A 33 21.90 -7.18 8.29
N THR A 34 22.20 -8.46 8.04
CA THR A 34 23.53 -8.92 7.65
C THR A 34 24.00 -8.28 6.35
N GLU A 35 23.16 -8.28 5.31
CA GLU A 35 23.54 -7.69 4.01
C GLU A 35 23.59 -6.16 4.06
N CYS A 36 22.72 -5.52 4.84
CA CYS A 36 22.79 -4.07 5.07
C CYS A 36 24.06 -3.67 5.82
N GLU A 37 24.46 -4.42 6.86
CA GLU A 37 25.69 -4.20 7.61
C GLU A 37 26.93 -4.39 6.72
N LYS A 38 26.99 -5.51 5.97
CA LYS A 38 28.11 -5.76 5.03
C LYS A 38 28.29 -4.63 4.04
N ARG A 39 27.19 -4.07 3.51
CA ARG A 39 27.23 -3.05 2.47
C ARG A 39 27.45 -1.64 3.02
N PHE A 40 26.87 -1.32 4.17
CA PHE A 40 26.77 0.06 4.67
C PHE A 40 27.25 0.28 6.10
N GLY A 41 27.75 -0.75 6.79
CA GLY A 41 27.99 -0.74 8.24
C GLY A 41 28.85 0.42 8.77
N GLN A 42 29.77 0.97 7.96
CA GLN A 42 30.58 2.13 8.36
C GLN A 42 29.79 3.44 8.48
N ILE A 43 28.68 3.57 7.75
CA ILE A 43 27.88 4.80 7.63
C ILE A 43 26.42 4.61 8.09
N LEU A 44 26.07 3.39 8.49
CA LEU A 44 24.74 3.00 8.96
C LEU A 44 24.69 3.12 10.49
N GLU A 45 23.68 3.79 11.01
CA GLU A 45 23.42 3.92 12.46
C GLU A 45 22.47 2.82 12.94
N ALA A 46 21.45 2.47 12.15
CA ALA A 46 20.48 1.45 12.51
C ALA A 46 19.75 0.85 11.29
N VAL A 47 19.27 -0.38 11.46
CA VAL A 47 18.27 -1.03 10.60
C VAL A 47 17.00 -1.23 11.41
N VAL A 48 15.91 -0.64 10.95
CA VAL A 48 14.60 -0.70 11.62
C VAL A 48 13.62 -1.49 10.76
N LEU A 49 13.04 -2.54 11.32
CA LEU A 49 11.90 -3.24 10.74
C LEU A 49 10.61 -2.45 10.99
N ALA A 50 9.81 -2.28 9.94
CA ALA A 50 8.52 -1.58 9.96
C ALA A 50 7.38 -2.47 9.41
N GLY A 51 6.18 -1.88 9.29
CA GLY A 51 5.05 -2.52 8.65
C GLY A 51 4.43 -3.68 9.46
N SER A 52 3.89 -4.68 8.76
CA SER A 52 3.20 -5.81 9.41
C SER A 52 4.14 -6.77 10.12
N LEU A 53 5.35 -6.99 9.62
CA LEU A 53 6.31 -7.89 10.27
C LEU A 53 6.79 -7.31 11.61
N ALA A 54 6.99 -6.00 11.72
CA ALA A 54 7.35 -5.34 12.98
C ALA A 54 6.29 -5.53 14.08
N ARG A 55 5.02 -5.65 13.68
CA ARG A 55 3.88 -5.87 14.59
C ARG A 55 3.62 -7.33 14.93
N ASP A 56 4.43 -8.25 14.39
CA ASP A 56 4.15 -9.70 14.44
C ASP A 56 2.79 -10.05 13.79
N GLU A 57 2.44 -9.31 12.73
CA GLU A 57 1.20 -9.49 11.94
C GLU A 57 1.49 -9.77 10.46
N GLY A 58 2.69 -10.28 10.15
CA GLY A 58 3.06 -10.76 8.82
C GLY A 58 2.24 -12.00 8.46
N THR A 59 1.76 -12.07 7.23
CA THR A 59 0.97 -13.20 6.73
C THR A 59 1.85 -14.10 5.88
N PHE A 60 2.07 -15.34 6.34
CA PHE A 60 2.88 -16.34 5.66
C PHE A 60 1.99 -17.53 5.29
N VAL A 61 2.08 -17.98 4.03
CA VAL A 61 1.37 -19.17 3.56
C VAL A 61 2.36 -20.25 3.16
N GLY A 62 2.09 -21.48 3.57
CA GLY A 62 2.81 -22.65 3.07
C GLY A 62 2.51 -22.87 1.59
N LYS A 63 3.54 -23.09 0.78
CA LYS A 63 3.42 -23.50 -0.64
C LYS A 63 3.75 -25.00 -0.82
N GLY A 64 3.85 -25.75 0.28
CA GLY A 64 4.26 -27.16 0.32
C GLY A 64 5.78 -27.33 0.31
N GLN A 65 6.27 -28.53 0.67
CA GLN A 65 7.70 -28.90 0.67
C GLN A 65 8.58 -27.91 1.49
N ASP A 66 8.12 -27.52 2.68
CA ASP A 66 8.80 -26.56 3.56
C ASP A 66 9.04 -25.16 2.93
N ARG A 67 8.32 -24.82 1.85
CA ARG A 67 8.39 -23.50 1.21
C ARG A 67 7.33 -22.57 1.75
N TRP A 68 7.75 -21.35 2.05
CA TRP A 68 6.92 -20.31 2.63
C TRP A 68 6.88 -19.08 1.74
N SER A 69 5.72 -18.45 1.66
CA SER A 69 5.56 -17.19 0.94
C SER A 69 4.89 -16.16 1.83
N ALA A 70 5.52 -15.00 1.98
CA ALA A 70 4.90 -13.84 2.60
C ALA A 70 3.91 -13.21 1.60
N LEU A 71 2.66 -13.03 2.01
CA LEU A 71 1.66 -12.33 1.18
C LEU A 71 1.83 -10.80 1.23
N GLY A 72 2.57 -10.29 2.21
CA GLY A 72 3.01 -8.91 2.32
C GLY A 72 4.51 -8.77 2.13
N ASP A 73 4.97 -7.53 2.07
CA ASP A 73 6.37 -7.14 2.02
C ASP A 73 6.99 -6.98 3.43
N ALA A 74 8.29 -7.21 3.51
CA ALA A 74 9.13 -6.86 4.65
C ALA A 74 9.75 -5.48 4.41
N GLU A 75 9.33 -4.49 5.20
CA GLU A 75 9.78 -3.11 5.08
C GLU A 75 10.86 -2.80 6.11
N PHE A 76 12.00 -2.28 5.64
CA PHE A 76 13.12 -1.87 6.46
C PHE A 76 13.50 -0.41 6.19
N LEU A 77 13.81 0.29 7.27
CA LEU A 77 14.36 1.64 7.25
C LEU A 77 15.84 1.57 7.61
N LEU A 78 16.66 2.04 6.69
CA LEU A 78 18.10 2.14 6.86
C LEU A 78 18.41 3.56 7.31
N VAL A 79 18.81 3.71 8.58
CA VAL A 79 19.12 5.01 9.18
C VAL A 79 20.61 5.26 9.03
N PHE A 80 20.96 6.24 8.20
CA PHE A 80 22.33 6.60 7.89
C PHE A 80 22.77 7.82 8.69
N GLN A 81 24.07 7.86 9.02
CA GLN A 81 24.69 8.99 9.70
C GLN A 81 24.31 10.34 9.07
N ARG A 82 24.08 11.36 9.90
CA ARG A 82 23.49 12.66 9.48
C ARG A 82 24.15 13.32 8.25
N ASN A 83 25.45 13.09 8.05
CA ASN A 83 26.23 13.70 6.99
C ASN A 83 26.71 12.71 5.92
N SER A 84 26.29 11.44 5.98
CA SER A 84 26.66 10.45 4.97
C SER A 84 25.75 10.55 3.73
N PRO A 85 26.22 10.17 2.54
CA PRO A 85 25.36 10.12 1.36
C PRO A 85 24.37 8.96 1.48
N LEU A 86 23.09 9.22 1.19
CA LEU A 86 22.09 8.15 1.07
C LEU A 86 22.28 7.39 -0.25
N PRO A 87 22.19 6.04 -0.24
CA PRO A 87 22.23 5.26 -1.47
C PRO A 87 21.03 5.59 -2.38
N GLY A 88 21.28 5.63 -3.68
CA GLY A 88 20.22 5.81 -4.68
C GLY A 88 19.29 4.59 -4.76
N ARG A 89 18.07 4.78 -5.30
CA ARG A 89 17.06 3.73 -5.39
C ARG A 89 17.52 2.48 -6.15
N ALA A 90 18.36 2.64 -7.17
CA ALA A 90 18.92 1.51 -7.92
C ALA A 90 19.83 0.62 -7.05
N VAL A 91 20.65 1.24 -6.18
CA VAL A 91 21.52 0.50 -5.25
C VAL A 91 20.67 -0.26 -4.23
N LEU A 92 19.65 0.39 -3.67
CA LEU A 92 18.73 -0.26 -2.74
C LEU A 92 17.96 -1.40 -3.41
N LYS A 93 17.51 -1.23 -4.65
CA LYS A 93 16.81 -2.28 -5.40
C LYS A 93 17.70 -3.50 -5.66
N ASN A 94 18.95 -3.29 -6.03
CA ASN A 94 19.89 -4.41 -6.20
C ASN A 94 20.11 -5.16 -4.88
N LEU A 95 20.20 -4.44 -3.76
CA LEU A 95 20.32 -5.07 -2.43
C LEU A 95 19.03 -5.79 -2.01
N GLU A 96 17.85 -5.24 -2.33
CA GLU A 96 16.56 -5.94 -2.15
C GLU A 96 16.58 -7.28 -2.90
N GLU A 97 16.97 -7.29 -4.17
CA GLU A 97 17.05 -8.50 -5.01
C GLU A 97 18.09 -9.51 -4.47
N GLU A 98 19.23 -9.04 -3.97
CA GLU A 98 20.23 -9.88 -3.30
C GLU A 98 19.66 -10.57 -2.05
N ILE A 99 19.00 -9.81 -1.16
CA ILE A 99 18.37 -10.35 0.05
C ILE A 99 17.25 -11.32 -0.31
N GLU A 100 16.37 -10.96 -1.26
CA GLU A 100 15.29 -11.83 -1.74
C GLU A 100 15.84 -13.16 -2.29
N GLY A 101 16.97 -13.14 -2.99
CA GLY A 101 17.67 -14.35 -3.46
C GLY A 101 18.19 -15.23 -2.32
N LEU A 102 18.73 -14.64 -1.25
CA LEU A 102 19.17 -15.37 -0.05
C LEU A 102 18.00 -15.99 0.72
N LEU A 103 16.85 -15.31 0.77
CA LEU A 103 15.64 -15.83 1.37
C LEU A 103 15.07 -16.99 0.56
N GLU A 104 15.04 -16.88 -0.78
CA GLU A 104 14.56 -17.96 -1.65
C GLU A 104 15.45 -19.20 -1.53
N ALA A 105 16.76 -19.03 -1.35
CA ALA A 105 17.69 -20.13 -1.07
C ALA A 105 17.40 -20.84 0.28
N GLN A 106 16.68 -20.18 1.18
CA GLN A 106 16.18 -20.73 2.45
C GLN A 106 14.70 -21.13 2.37
N ASN A 107 14.15 -21.30 1.17
CA ASN A 107 12.75 -21.66 0.91
C ASN A 107 11.73 -20.60 1.39
N VAL A 108 12.14 -19.33 1.50
CA VAL A 108 11.27 -18.22 1.92
C VAL A 108 11.16 -17.18 0.80
N THR A 109 9.99 -17.07 0.18
CA THR A 109 9.67 -15.99 -0.75
C THR A 109 9.07 -14.81 0.02
N CYS A 110 9.83 -13.72 0.19
CA CYS A 110 9.32 -12.51 0.82
C CYS A 110 9.84 -11.26 0.10
N PRO A 111 8.97 -10.43 -0.50
CA PRO A 111 9.40 -9.16 -1.08
C PRO A 111 10.02 -8.25 -0.02
N VAL A 112 11.19 -7.69 -0.29
CA VAL A 112 11.92 -6.79 0.61
C VAL A 112 11.83 -5.36 0.10
N ARG A 113 11.63 -4.42 1.02
CA ARG A 113 11.61 -2.98 0.74
C ARG A 113 12.57 -2.26 1.67
N LEU A 114 13.60 -1.64 1.09
CA LEU A 114 14.60 -0.85 1.80
C LEU A 114 14.37 0.65 1.52
N ASN A 115 14.25 1.42 2.60
CA ASN A 115 14.15 2.88 2.54
C ASN A 115 15.32 3.51 3.30
N ALA A 116 16.16 4.28 2.60
CA ALA A 116 17.27 5.00 3.21
C ALA A 116 16.83 6.38 3.72
N LEU A 117 17.18 6.71 4.96
CA LEU A 117 16.85 7.99 5.58
C LEU A 117 17.93 8.44 6.58
N HIS A 118 17.84 9.71 6.97
CA HIS A 118 18.65 10.28 8.06
C HIS A 118 17.84 10.37 9.36
N PRO A 119 18.49 10.44 10.53
CA PRO A 119 17.84 10.71 11.83
C PRO A 119 16.92 11.94 11.82
N ALA A 120 17.31 12.97 11.07
CA ALA A 120 16.49 14.17 10.90
C ALA A 120 15.12 13.90 10.28
N HIS A 121 14.95 12.82 9.51
CA HIS A 121 13.65 12.41 9.01
C HIS A 121 12.75 11.94 10.15
N LEU A 122 13.28 11.11 11.07
CA LEU A 122 12.54 10.61 12.23
C LEU A 122 12.09 11.75 13.16
N TRP A 123 12.97 12.72 13.43
CA TRP A 123 12.64 13.92 14.21
C TRP A 123 11.52 14.77 13.62
N ASN A 124 11.36 14.75 12.30
CA ASN A 124 10.40 15.58 11.58
C ASN A 124 9.13 14.81 11.16
N LEU A 125 8.96 13.57 11.62
CA LEU A 125 7.72 12.83 11.37
C LEU A 125 6.53 13.56 11.98
N ARG A 126 5.51 13.74 11.16
CA ARG A 126 4.25 14.36 11.58
C ARG A 126 3.33 13.31 12.18
N PRO A 127 2.33 13.72 12.98
CA PRO A 127 1.23 12.83 13.34
C PRO A 127 0.57 12.26 12.09
N ALA A 128 0.76 10.97 11.87
CA ALA A 128 0.24 10.20 10.75
C ALA A 128 0.09 8.75 11.19
N MET A 129 -0.81 7.99 10.56
CA MET A 129 -1.05 6.59 10.92
C MET A 129 0.25 5.75 10.83
N ASP A 130 0.97 5.85 9.72
CA ASP A 130 2.21 5.09 9.49
C ASP A 130 3.32 5.48 10.50
N SER A 131 3.43 6.76 10.84
CA SER A 131 4.40 7.24 11.84
C SER A 131 4.04 6.80 13.27
N PHE A 132 2.74 6.78 13.60
CA PHE A 132 2.24 6.26 14.87
C PHE A 132 2.54 4.76 15.02
N GLU A 133 2.26 3.98 13.97
CA GLU A 133 2.54 2.55 13.93
C GLU A 133 4.04 2.27 14.02
N LEU A 134 4.88 3.04 13.30
CA LEU A 134 6.33 2.92 13.36
C LEU A 134 6.88 3.20 14.77
N ARG A 135 6.42 4.26 15.43
CA ARG A 135 6.82 4.58 16.81
C ARG A 135 6.39 3.50 17.79
N SER A 136 5.16 3.02 17.65
CA SER A 136 4.55 2.10 18.62
C SER A 136 5.02 0.66 18.47
N CYS A 137 5.36 0.25 17.25
CA CYS A 137 5.59 -1.16 16.91
C CYS A 137 6.83 -1.40 16.05
N GLY A 138 7.54 -0.37 15.62
CA GLY A 138 8.81 -0.53 14.90
C GLY A 138 9.83 -1.27 15.76
N GLN A 139 10.71 -2.04 15.12
CA GLN A 139 11.71 -2.83 15.81
C GLN A 139 13.10 -2.49 15.25
N VAL A 140 14.02 -2.08 16.11
CA VAL A 140 15.43 -1.99 15.72
C VAL A 140 15.98 -3.41 15.67
N ILE A 141 16.43 -3.85 14.50
CA ILE A 141 16.97 -5.20 14.30
C ILE A 141 18.50 -5.22 14.21
N TRP A 142 19.12 -4.04 14.08
CA TRP A 142 20.57 -3.85 14.09
C TRP A 142 20.91 -2.38 14.39
N GLY A 143 22.01 -2.13 15.11
CA GLY A 143 22.53 -0.79 15.39
C GLY A 143 21.94 -0.14 16.64
N ASP A 144 21.74 1.18 16.61
CA ASP A 144 21.26 1.98 17.75
C ASP A 144 19.79 1.67 18.14
N GLU A 145 19.61 0.98 19.27
CA GLU A 145 18.29 0.64 19.83
C GLU A 145 17.43 1.86 20.17
N ALA A 146 18.05 3.02 20.43
CA ALA A 146 17.35 4.25 20.78
C ALA A 146 16.84 5.03 19.55
N ILE A 147 17.15 4.60 18.32
CA ILE A 147 16.88 5.41 17.11
C ILE A 147 15.39 5.75 16.91
N LEU A 148 14.48 4.87 17.34
CA LEU A 148 13.03 5.11 17.25
C LEU A 148 12.52 6.15 18.27
N SER A 149 13.29 6.41 19.34
CA SER A 149 12.97 7.48 20.30
C SER A 149 13.06 8.89 19.70
N LEU A 150 13.72 9.02 18.54
CA LEU A 150 13.80 10.26 17.79
C LEU A 150 12.45 10.66 17.17
N ILE A 151 11.52 9.72 16.97
CA ILE A 151 10.18 10.07 16.50
C ILE A 151 9.52 10.96 17.57
N PRO A 152 8.77 12.02 17.21
CA PRO A 152 8.02 12.79 18.20
C PRO A 152 6.94 11.95 18.90
N ASP A 153 6.59 12.31 20.12
CA ASP A 153 5.43 11.70 20.80
C ASP A 153 4.14 12.35 20.31
N PHE A 154 3.18 11.52 19.91
CA PHE A 154 1.83 11.95 19.56
C PHE A 154 0.84 10.81 19.78
N SER A 155 -0.38 11.21 20.10
CA SER A 155 -1.50 10.29 20.32
C SER A 155 -2.28 10.05 19.03
N PRO A 156 -3.12 9.00 18.97
CA PRO A 156 -4.04 8.80 17.84
C PRO A 156 -4.95 9.99 17.54
N ARG A 157 -5.20 10.88 18.51
CA ARG A 157 -6.06 12.07 18.33
C ARG A 157 -5.38 13.19 17.57
N ASP A 158 -4.05 13.17 17.53
CA ASP A 158 -3.25 14.18 16.82
C ASP A 158 -3.13 13.86 15.32
N ILE A 159 -3.46 12.63 14.92
CA ILE A 159 -3.45 12.17 13.54
C ILE A 159 -4.66 12.79 12.80
N PRO A 160 -4.44 13.49 11.67
CA PRO A 160 -5.52 14.04 10.86
C PRO A 160 -6.48 12.95 10.36
N LEU A 161 -7.79 13.20 10.39
CA LEU A 161 -8.79 12.25 9.91
C LEU A 161 -8.66 11.98 8.40
N GLU A 162 -8.06 12.91 7.66
CA GLU A 162 -7.73 12.80 6.25
C GLU A 162 -6.84 11.59 5.94
N ASP A 163 -5.95 11.20 6.85
CA ASP A 163 -5.08 10.04 6.68
C ASP A 163 -5.88 8.74 6.59
N ALA A 164 -6.93 8.62 7.41
CA ALA A 164 -7.84 7.48 7.42
C ALA A 164 -8.59 7.36 6.08
N TRP A 165 -9.17 8.47 5.60
CA TRP A 165 -9.84 8.50 4.30
C TRP A 165 -8.88 8.20 3.13
N HIS A 166 -7.64 8.72 3.21
CA HIS A 166 -6.60 8.41 2.23
C HIS A 166 -6.21 6.93 2.25
N LEU A 167 -6.10 6.30 3.42
CA LEU A 167 -5.84 4.87 3.58
C LEU A 167 -6.92 4.03 2.88
N LEU A 168 -8.20 4.31 3.16
CA LEU A 168 -9.32 3.62 2.52
C LEU A 168 -9.30 3.82 0.99
N SER A 169 -9.13 5.06 0.53
CA SER A 169 -9.12 5.39 -0.90
C SER A 169 -7.97 4.72 -1.65
N LYS A 170 -6.76 4.70 -1.05
CA LYS A 170 -5.61 3.95 -1.54
C LYS A 170 -5.92 2.46 -1.66
N ARG A 171 -6.58 1.88 -0.65
CA ARG A 171 -6.93 0.46 -0.64
C ARG A 171 -7.97 0.10 -1.70
N MET A 172 -8.96 0.96 -1.92
CA MET A 172 -9.94 0.80 -3.00
C MET A 172 -9.28 0.80 -4.37
N VAL A 173 -8.31 1.69 -4.62
CA VAL A 173 -7.52 1.66 -5.86
C VAL A 173 -6.70 0.37 -5.98
N LYS A 174 -6.06 -0.10 -4.90
CA LYS A 174 -5.32 -1.36 -4.91
C LYS A 174 -6.22 -2.57 -5.24
N GLN A 175 -7.48 -2.55 -4.81
CA GLN A 175 -8.44 -3.60 -5.14
C GLN A 175 -8.73 -3.70 -6.65
N LEU A 176 -8.67 -2.59 -7.37
CA LEU A 176 -8.85 -2.59 -8.83
C LEU A 176 -7.77 -3.39 -9.57
N ALA A 177 -6.58 -3.57 -8.98
CA ALA A 177 -5.50 -4.37 -9.57
C ALA A 177 -5.82 -5.87 -9.62
N VAL A 178 -6.72 -6.36 -8.76
CA VAL A 178 -7.13 -7.77 -8.68
C VAL A 178 -8.63 -7.96 -8.97
N ALA A 179 -9.32 -6.91 -9.39
CA ALA A 179 -10.77 -6.91 -9.59
C ALA A 179 -11.23 -7.92 -10.65
N ASP A 180 -10.43 -8.21 -11.68
CA ASP A 180 -10.78 -9.21 -12.69
C ASP A 180 -10.97 -10.61 -12.09
N GLN A 181 -10.06 -11.02 -11.19
CA GLN A 181 -10.15 -12.29 -10.49
C GLN A 181 -11.33 -12.32 -9.52
N LEU A 182 -11.60 -11.20 -8.85
CA LEU A 182 -12.68 -11.10 -7.85
C LEU A 182 -14.07 -11.05 -8.48
N VAL A 183 -14.19 -10.46 -9.68
CA VAL A 183 -15.46 -10.30 -10.38
C VAL A 183 -15.82 -11.55 -11.18
N GLU A 184 -14.88 -12.17 -11.90
CA GLU A 184 -15.21 -13.22 -12.87
C GLU A 184 -15.02 -14.64 -12.32
N TRP A 185 -14.12 -14.83 -11.35
CA TRP A 185 -13.76 -16.18 -10.93
C TRP A 185 -14.62 -16.62 -9.76
N ALA A 186 -15.11 -17.86 -9.81
CA ALA A 186 -15.89 -18.45 -8.72
C ALA A 186 -15.09 -18.54 -7.42
N SER A 187 -13.78 -18.78 -7.54
CA SER A 187 -12.81 -18.82 -6.45
C SER A 187 -11.60 -17.95 -6.81
N PRO A 188 -11.38 -16.81 -6.13
CA PRO A 188 -10.23 -15.96 -6.36
C PRO A 188 -8.95 -16.62 -5.84
N SER A 189 -7.79 -16.19 -6.36
CA SER A 189 -6.49 -16.61 -5.83
C SER A 189 -6.32 -16.20 -4.36
N THR A 190 -5.42 -16.87 -3.63
CA THR A 190 -5.06 -16.51 -2.25
C THR A 190 -4.60 -15.04 -2.16
N GLU A 191 -3.87 -14.58 -3.17
CA GLU A 191 -3.37 -13.21 -3.25
C GLU A 191 -4.52 -12.20 -3.44
N ALA A 192 -5.50 -12.51 -4.29
CA ALA A 192 -6.69 -11.67 -4.47
C ALA A 192 -7.60 -11.68 -3.22
N HIS A 193 -7.76 -12.84 -2.57
CA HIS A 193 -8.45 -12.96 -1.30
C HIS A 193 -7.78 -12.12 -0.21
N TYR A 194 -6.44 -12.16 -0.13
CA TYR A 194 -5.67 -11.34 0.79
C TYR A 194 -5.85 -9.83 0.58
N GLN A 195 -6.00 -9.36 -0.67
CA GLN A 195 -6.32 -7.95 -0.91
C GLN A 195 -7.70 -7.56 -0.36
N THR A 196 -8.67 -8.48 -0.38
CA THR A 196 -9.99 -8.28 0.24
C THR A 196 -9.90 -8.25 1.75
N ILE A 197 -9.10 -9.11 2.35
CA ILE A 197 -8.81 -9.05 3.79
C ILE A 197 -8.15 -7.72 4.16
N LYS A 198 -7.16 -7.27 3.39
CA LYS A 198 -6.55 -5.94 3.59
C LYS A 198 -7.56 -4.80 3.43
N LEU A 199 -8.56 -4.92 2.56
CA LEU A 199 -9.66 -3.95 2.48
C LEU A 199 -10.44 -3.88 3.79
N TYR A 200 -10.88 -5.01 4.34
CA TYR A 200 -11.56 -5.03 5.64
C TYR A 200 -10.73 -4.40 6.76
N LEU A 201 -9.45 -4.76 6.86
CA LEU A 201 -8.60 -4.25 7.93
C LEU A 201 -8.31 -2.75 7.83
N ASP A 202 -8.20 -2.22 6.61
CA ASP A 202 -8.04 -0.79 6.37
C ASP A 202 -9.36 -0.04 6.60
N MET A 203 -10.52 -0.65 6.29
CA MET A 203 -11.84 -0.12 6.70
C MET A 203 -11.97 -0.03 8.21
N ALA A 204 -11.54 -1.07 8.95
CA ALA A 204 -11.55 -1.06 10.42
C ALA A 204 -10.63 0.03 10.98
N ALA A 205 -9.43 0.18 10.41
CA ALA A 205 -8.50 1.25 10.78
C ALA A 205 -9.12 2.63 10.60
N SER A 206 -9.72 2.84 9.42
CA SER A 206 -10.32 4.12 9.06
C SER A 206 -11.53 4.45 9.93
N PHE A 207 -12.44 3.50 10.11
CA PHE A 207 -13.59 3.64 11.00
C PHE A 207 -13.18 3.99 12.44
N LEU A 208 -12.17 3.30 13.00
CA LEU A 208 -11.70 3.53 14.36
C LEU A 208 -11.01 4.89 14.52
N MET A 209 -10.35 5.40 13.48
CA MET A 209 -9.81 6.77 13.46
C MET A 209 -10.92 7.80 13.63
N PHE A 210 -11.96 7.73 12.81
CA PHE A 210 -13.13 8.62 12.91
C PHE A 210 -13.94 8.44 14.20
N SER A 211 -13.86 7.27 14.82
CA SER A 211 -14.51 6.96 16.11
C SER A 211 -13.62 7.28 17.32
N GLY A 212 -12.42 7.83 17.12
CA GLY A 212 -11.49 8.19 18.20
C GLY A 212 -10.93 7.00 18.99
N ALA A 213 -10.97 5.79 18.41
CA ALA A 213 -10.62 4.53 19.07
C ALA A 213 -9.47 3.78 18.36
N TYR A 214 -8.74 4.43 17.46
CA TYR A 214 -7.67 3.82 16.66
C TYR A 214 -6.54 3.20 17.50
N ALA A 215 -6.00 2.09 16.99
CA ALA A 215 -4.93 1.29 17.57
C ALA A 215 -3.94 0.85 16.49
N PRO A 216 -2.65 0.65 16.83
CA PRO A 216 -1.59 0.44 15.82
C PRO A 216 -1.61 -0.97 15.20
N THR A 217 -2.07 -1.99 15.94
CA THR A 217 -2.11 -3.39 15.45
C THR A 217 -3.50 -3.75 14.94
N CYS A 218 -3.60 -4.63 13.94
CA CYS A 218 -4.90 -5.11 13.48
C CYS A 218 -5.60 -5.97 14.54
N ARG A 219 -4.84 -6.68 15.38
CA ARG A 219 -5.35 -7.41 16.55
C ARG A 219 -6.06 -6.49 17.54
N GLU A 220 -5.44 -5.38 17.91
CA GLU A 220 -6.07 -4.40 18.81
C GLU A 220 -7.25 -3.69 18.16
N ARG A 221 -7.15 -3.35 16.88
CA ARG A 221 -8.26 -2.74 16.13
C ARG A 221 -9.49 -3.65 16.13
N SER A 222 -9.33 -4.94 15.83
CA SER A 222 -10.42 -5.91 15.90
C SER A 222 -11.03 -5.96 17.30
N LYS A 223 -10.21 -6.06 18.36
CA LYS A 223 -10.70 -6.06 19.75
C LYS A 223 -11.49 -4.80 20.10
N ARG A 224 -10.97 -3.61 19.75
CA ARG A 224 -11.64 -2.33 20.05
C ARG A 224 -12.95 -2.19 19.28
N LEU A 225 -12.97 -2.61 18.02
CA LEU A 225 -14.18 -2.61 17.21
C LEU A 225 -15.26 -3.53 17.80
N SER A 226 -14.90 -4.74 18.25
CA SER A 226 -15.85 -5.64 18.90
C SER A 226 -16.40 -5.08 20.22
N VAL A 227 -15.60 -4.32 20.98
CA VAL A 227 -16.08 -3.61 22.17
C VAL A 227 -17.06 -2.49 21.80
N LEU A 228 -16.75 -1.69 20.78
CA LEU A 228 -17.66 -0.64 20.29
C LEU A 228 -18.98 -1.23 19.78
N ALA A 229 -18.92 -2.31 19.00
CA ALA A 229 -20.09 -2.98 18.45
C ALA A 229 -21.05 -3.48 19.52
N ARG A 230 -20.55 -4.03 20.63
CA ARG A 230 -21.38 -4.49 21.76
C ARG A 230 -22.06 -3.36 22.53
N ASN A 231 -21.46 -2.17 22.51
CA ASN A 231 -21.94 -1.00 23.24
C ASN A 231 -22.77 -0.05 22.36
N ALA A 232 -22.89 -0.33 21.06
CA ALA A 232 -23.64 0.48 20.12
C ALA A 232 -25.12 0.50 20.50
N ARG A 233 -25.67 1.69 20.76
CA ARG A 233 -27.04 1.87 21.27
C ARG A 233 -28.09 1.96 20.15
N SER A 234 -27.71 2.40 18.95
CA SER A 234 -28.60 2.53 17.79
C SER A 234 -27.88 2.36 16.47
N VAL A 235 -28.57 1.80 15.47
CA VAL A 235 -28.04 1.63 14.10
C VAL A 235 -27.79 2.98 13.40
N ASP A 236 -28.55 4.02 13.74
CA ASP A 236 -28.48 5.34 13.10
C ASP A 236 -27.18 6.13 13.40
N GLU A 237 -26.37 5.68 14.37
CA GLU A 237 -25.10 6.32 14.73
C GLU A 237 -23.96 5.98 13.74
N TYR A 238 -24.06 4.82 13.08
CA TYR A 238 -22.97 4.24 12.28
C TYR A 238 -23.38 4.04 10.82
N PRO A 239 -22.43 4.04 9.88
CA PRO A 239 -22.73 3.89 8.45
C PRO A 239 -23.32 2.52 8.06
N PHE A 240 -23.27 1.53 8.96
CA PHE A 240 -23.70 0.15 8.71
C PHE A 240 -23.92 -0.59 10.05
N PRO A 241 -24.54 -1.79 10.04
CA PRO A 241 -24.67 -2.64 11.22
C PRO A 241 -23.30 -3.00 11.82
N LEU A 242 -22.94 -2.35 12.93
CA LEU A 242 -21.59 -2.41 13.48
C LEU A 242 -21.21 -3.81 13.98
N PHE A 243 -22.19 -4.59 14.44
CA PHE A 243 -21.98 -5.96 14.91
C PHE A 243 -21.53 -6.88 13.76
N ASP A 244 -22.26 -6.90 12.65
CA ASP A 244 -21.93 -7.72 11.49
C ASP A 244 -20.58 -7.32 10.88
N PHE A 245 -20.33 -6.02 10.78
CA PHE A 245 -19.04 -5.50 10.35
C PHE A 245 -17.90 -5.97 11.28
N ALA A 246 -18.06 -5.84 12.59
CA ALA A 246 -17.05 -6.30 13.56
C ALA A 246 -16.77 -7.81 13.44
N SER A 247 -17.80 -8.63 13.22
CA SER A 247 -17.63 -10.07 12.97
C SER A 247 -16.80 -10.36 11.70
N HIS A 248 -17.03 -9.62 10.61
CA HIS A 248 -16.19 -9.74 9.41
C HIS A 248 -14.74 -9.33 9.68
N ILE A 249 -14.50 -8.25 10.43
CA ILE A 249 -13.15 -7.80 10.79
C ILE A 249 -12.44 -8.84 11.67
N GLU A 250 -13.14 -9.44 12.62
CA GLU A 250 -12.57 -10.50 13.47
C GLU A 250 -12.13 -11.71 12.65
N ALA A 251 -12.99 -12.19 11.74
CA ALA A 251 -12.66 -13.30 10.84
C ALA A 251 -11.45 -12.97 9.93
N CYS A 252 -11.44 -11.77 9.34
CA CYS A 252 -10.33 -11.29 8.52
C CYS A 252 -9.02 -11.15 9.31
N THR A 253 -9.11 -10.69 10.57
CA THR A 253 -7.95 -10.55 11.46
C THR A 253 -7.38 -11.91 11.81
N ARG A 254 -8.24 -12.89 12.14
CA ARG A 254 -7.81 -14.26 12.44
C ARG A 254 -7.07 -14.88 11.27
N TRP A 255 -7.66 -14.82 10.07
CA TRP A 255 -7.01 -15.33 8.86
C TRP A 255 -5.69 -14.62 8.54
N LYS A 256 -5.62 -13.29 8.69
CA LYS A 256 -4.39 -12.55 8.41
C LYS A 256 -3.22 -13.03 9.28
N LEU A 257 -3.50 -13.37 10.54
CA LEU A 257 -2.50 -13.78 11.52
C LEU A 257 -2.19 -15.28 11.45
N SER A 258 -3.16 -16.08 11.01
CA SER A 258 -3.09 -17.54 10.88
C SER A 258 -3.83 -18.00 9.62
N PRO A 259 -3.23 -17.91 8.42
CA PRO A 259 -3.91 -18.22 7.17
C PRO A 259 -4.13 -19.72 6.93
N ASP A 260 -3.56 -20.59 7.77
CA ASP A 260 -3.79 -22.04 7.77
C ASP A 260 -5.15 -22.42 8.40
N GLU A 261 -5.81 -21.49 9.09
CA GLU A 261 -7.20 -21.65 9.49
C GLU A 261 -8.13 -21.45 8.29
N ASP A 262 -9.26 -22.17 8.25
CA ASP A 262 -10.23 -22.12 7.14
C ASP A 262 -10.48 -20.66 6.73
N PRO A 263 -10.22 -20.29 5.46
CA PRO A 263 -10.39 -18.92 5.02
C PRO A 263 -11.85 -18.50 5.24
N PRO A 264 -12.12 -17.24 5.65
CA PRO A 264 -13.45 -16.69 5.46
C PRO A 264 -13.81 -16.96 4.01
N THR A 265 -14.94 -17.63 3.77
CA THR A 265 -15.24 -18.30 2.50
C THR A 265 -14.79 -17.39 1.36
N ALA A 266 -13.76 -17.79 0.60
CA ALA A 266 -13.14 -16.97 -0.42
C ALA A 266 -14.09 -16.89 -1.63
N THR A 267 -15.22 -16.24 -1.42
CA THR A 267 -16.34 -16.18 -2.33
C THR A 267 -16.46 -14.77 -2.85
N ARG A 268 -17.04 -14.67 -4.04
CA ARG A 268 -17.49 -13.41 -4.61
C ARG A 268 -18.38 -12.62 -3.65
N SER A 269 -19.30 -13.29 -2.94
CA SER A 269 -20.22 -12.65 -1.99
C SER A 269 -19.49 -11.94 -0.85
N HIS A 270 -18.36 -12.49 -0.38
CA HIS A 270 -17.54 -11.86 0.65
C HIS A 270 -16.91 -10.56 0.14
N TRP A 271 -16.46 -10.54 -1.11
CA TRP A 271 -15.93 -9.34 -1.77
C TRP A 271 -17.03 -8.30 -2.07
N ASP A 272 -18.18 -8.71 -2.60
CA ASP A 272 -19.32 -7.81 -2.85
C ASP A 272 -19.73 -7.09 -1.54
N THR A 273 -19.79 -7.85 -0.44
CA THR A 273 -20.05 -7.31 0.91
C THR A 273 -18.97 -6.29 1.32
N ALA A 274 -17.70 -6.57 1.03
CA ALA A 274 -16.60 -5.66 1.33
C ALA A 274 -16.73 -4.33 0.56
N VAL A 275 -17.15 -4.39 -0.71
CA VAL A 275 -17.38 -3.19 -1.54
C VAL A 275 -18.53 -2.35 -0.98
N VAL A 276 -19.62 -2.99 -0.50
CA VAL A 276 -20.74 -2.29 0.13
C VAL A 276 -20.29 -1.57 1.42
N TYR A 277 -19.57 -2.26 2.30
CA TYR A 277 -19.02 -1.63 3.50
C TYR A 277 -18.07 -0.47 3.17
N ALA A 278 -17.19 -0.65 2.17
CA ALA A 278 -16.27 0.40 1.75
C ALA A 278 -17.00 1.62 1.22
N TRP A 279 -18.06 1.42 0.44
CA TRP A 279 -18.90 2.50 -0.07
C TRP A 279 -19.60 3.28 1.05
N LEU A 280 -20.26 2.58 1.98
CA LEU A 280 -20.96 3.20 3.11
C LEU A 280 -19.98 3.96 4.02
N LEU A 281 -18.83 3.36 4.32
CA LEU A 281 -17.78 3.98 5.12
C LEU A 281 -17.24 5.23 4.45
N TRP A 282 -16.85 5.12 3.17
CA TRP A 282 -16.28 6.24 2.41
C TRP A 282 -17.22 7.44 2.33
N ARG A 283 -18.52 7.21 2.16
CA ARG A 283 -19.53 8.27 2.17
C ARG A 283 -19.63 8.94 3.54
N TRP A 284 -19.65 8.14 4.61
CA TRP A 284 -19.72 8.64 5.98
C TRP A 284 -18.48 9.44 6.39
N GLU A 285 -17.29 8.97 6.01
CA GLU A 285 -16.03 9.68 6.22
C GLU A 285 -16.03 11.04 5.49
N LEU A 286 -16.42 11.08 4.21
CA LEU A 286 -16.49 12.32 3.45
C LEU A 286 -17.52 13.30 4.02
N ALA A 287 -18.70 12.81 4.41
CA ALA A 287 -19.72 13.65 5.04
C ALA A 287 -19.18 14.29 6.32
N ARG A 288 -18.43 13.54 7.15
CA ARG A 288 -17.80 14.07 8.37
C ARG A 288 -16.64 15.02 8.08
N LEU A 289 -15.78 14.72 7.11
CA LEU A 289 -14.67 15.58 6.71
C LEU A 289 -15.15 16.90 6.10
N THR A 290 -16.30 16.91 5.44
CA THR A 290 -16.83 18.08 4.72
C THR A 290 -17.97 18.80 5.46
N GLY A 291 -18.54 18.18 6.49
CA GLY A 291 -19.77 18.64 7.13
C GLY A 291 -21.00 18.60 6.21
N ALA A 292 -20.95 17.81 5.13
CA ALA A 292 -21.99 17.76 4.12
C ALA A 292 -23.15 16.82 4.49
N ASP A 293 -24.30 17.02 3.85
CA ASP A 293 -25.46 16.14 4.01
C ASP A 293 -25.16 14.74 3.43
N HIS A 294 -25.48 13.70 4.20
CA HIS A 294 -25.37 12.29 3.81
C HIS A 294 -26.24 11.92 2.60
N ARG A 295 -27.18 12.78 2.19
CA ARG A 295 -28.04 12.60 1.01
C ARG A 295 -27.38 12.96 -0.32
N LEU A 296 -26.24 13.64 -0.31
CA LEU A 296 -25.54 14.03 -1.54
C LEU A 296 -25.05 12.82 -2.35
N GLY A 297 -24.96 12.97 -3.67
CA GLY A 297 -24.37 11.96 -4.54
C GLY A 297 -22.89 11.70 -4.23
N ASN A 298 -22.37 10.54 -4.62
CA ASN A 298 -20.95 10.19 -4.38
C ASN A 298 -19.99 11.26 -4.93
N PHE A 299 -20.22 11.72 -6.16
CA PHE A 299 -19.38 12.73 -6.79
C PHE A 299 -19.48 14.10 -6.10
N GLU A 300 -20.67 14.49 -5.65
CA GLU A 300 -20.87 15.76 -4.95
C GLU A 300 -20.14 15.77 -3.59
N LEU A 301 -20.15 14.64 -2.87
CA LEU A 301 -19.40 14.50 -1.62
C LEU A 301 -17.89 14.67 -1.82
N ILE A 302 -17.32 14.05 -2.85
CA ILE A 302 -15.87 14.18 -3.11
C ILE A 302 -15.52 15.56 -3.70
N GLU A 303 -16.42 16.20 -4.45
CA GLU A 303 -16.23 17.56 -4.94
C GLU A 303 -16.13 18.57 -3.78
N ARG A 304 -16.97 18.42 -2.75
CA ARG A 304 -16.83 19.21 -1.50
C ARG A 304 -15.49 18.98 -0.81
N TRP A 305 -14.93 17.78 -0.95
CA TRP A 305 -13.60 17.50 -0.43
C TRP A 305 -12.50 18.16 -1.27
N PHE A 306 -12.65 18.21 -2.60
CA PHE A 306 -11.73 18.92 -3.49
C PHE A 306 -11.61 20.39 -3.10
N GLU A 307 -12.73 21.04 -2.77
CA GLU A 307 -12.77 22.44 -2.36
C GLU A 307 -11.92 22.74 -1.11
N ARG A 308 -11.76 21.76 -0.22
CA ARG A 308 -10.97 21.89 1.02
C ARG A 308 -9.46 21.67 0.82
N GLU A 309 -9.03 21.12 -0.32
CA GLU A 309 -7.63 20.85 -0.57
C GLU A 309 -6.83 22.16 -0.81
N PRO A 310 -5.74 22.41 -0.06
CA PRO A 310 -4.92 23.59 -0.25
C PRO A 310 -4.33 23.67 -1.68
N LEU A 311 -4.36 24.86 -2.28
CA LEU A 311 -3.80 25.08 -3.63
C LEU A 311 -2.34 24.62 -3.75
N ARG A 312 -1.54 24.80 -2.69
CA ARG A 312 -0.14 24.36 -2.64
C ARG A 312 0.00 22.86 -2.91
N ASP A 313 -0.88 22.05 -2.34
CA ASP A 313 -0.83 20.60 -2.48
C ASP A 313 -1.33 20.15 -3.86
N ARG A 314 -2.34 20.84 -4.41
CA ARG A 314 -2.75 20.69 -5.82
C ARG A 314 -1.58 20.89 -6.77
N TRP A 315 -0.92 22.05 -6.66
CA TRP A 315 0.23 22.38 -7.50
C TRP A 315 1.38 21.40 -7.32
N ARG A 316 1.69 21.00 -6.08
CA ARG A 316 2.74 20.01 -5.79
C ARG A 316 2.44 18.68 -6.49
N GLY A 317 1.21 18.18 -6.42
CA GLY A 317 0.81 16.95 -7.09
C GLY A 317 0.95 17.05 -8.61
N TRP A 318 0.46 18.13 -9.22
CA TRP A 318 0.55 18.30 -10.68
C TRP A 318 1.98 18.51 -11.19
N ARG A 319 2.88 19.07 -10.39
CA ARG A 319 4.32 19.15 -10.74
C ARG A 319 4.95 17.78 -10.96
N VAL A 320 4.52 16.76 -10.23
CA VAL A 320 5.00 15.38 -10.41
C VAL A 320 4.57 14.86 -11.78
N VAL A 321 3.29 15.00 -12.12
CA VAL A 321 2.73 14.59 -13.41
C VAL A 321 3.49 15.26 -14.56
N VAL A 322 3.69 16.58 -14.46
CA VAL A 322 4.42 17.36 -15.46
C VAL A 322 5.88 16.89 -15.61
N ARG A 323 6.58 16.62 -14.50
CA ARG A 323 7.97 16.12 -14.55
C ARG A 323 8.08 14.77 -15.24
N LYS A 324 7.14 13.86 -14.99
CA LYS A 324 7.15 12.50 -15.54
C LYS A 324 6.69 12.45 -17.00
N CYS A 325 5.74 13.29 -17.39
CA CYS A 325 5.16 13.28 -18.74
C CYS A 325 5.74 14.36 -19.67
N GLY A 326 6.57 15.28 -19.17
CA GLY A 326 7.16 16.39 -19.91
C GLY A 326 6.28 17.66 -19.99
N TRP A 327 6.93 18.81 -20.23
CA TRP A 327 6.35 20.15 -20.44
C TRP A 327 6.93 20.83 -21.70
N PRO A 328 6.22 21.71 -22.43
CA PRO A 328 4.84 21.68 -22.90
C PRO A 328 4.81 21.27 -24.39
N GLY A 329 4.46 20.02 -24.65
CA GLY A 329 4.16 19.50 -26.01
C GLY A 329 3.14 18.36 -25.99
N SER A 330 2.61 18.02 -24.81
CA SER A 330 1.66 16.92 -24.64
C SER A 330 0.25 17.40 -24.97
N ARG A 331 -0.53 16.55 -25.66
CA ARG A 331 -1.94 16.78 -26.01
C ARG A 331 -2.86 16.94 -24.78
N HIS A 332 -2.35 16.76 -23.56
CA HIS A 332 -3.12 16.70 -22.32
C HIS A 332 -3.16 18.02 -21.53
N TRP A 333 -2.35 19.03 -21.89
CA TRP A 333 -2.21 20.27 -21.11
C TRP A 333 -3.53 21.02 -20.82
N PRO A 334 -4.44 21.24 -21.80
CA PRO A 334 -5.71 21.93 -21.53
C PRO A 334 -6.55 21.22 -20.47
N ARG A 335 -6.52 19.88 -20.49
CA ARG A 335 -7.22 19.04 -19.51
C ARG A 335 -6.57 19.12 -18.14
N TRP A 336 -5.24 19.07 -18.05
CA TRP A 336 -4.53 19.23 -16.78
C TRP A 336 -4.82 20.59 -16.14
N ALA A 337 -4.83 21.67 -16.93
CA ALA A 337 -5.19 22.99 -16.44
C ALA A 337 -6.62 23.05 -15.87
N ARG A 338 -7.59 22.37 -16.51
CA ARG A 338 -8.96 22.24 -15.99
C ARG A 338 -9.01 21.46 -14.68
N LEU A 339 -8.35 20.29 -14.62
CA LEU A 339 -8.36 19.42 -13.44
C LEU A 339 -7.63 20.02 -12.24
N LEU A 340 -6.50 20.72 -12.47
CA LEU A 340 -5.71 21.42 -11.45
C LEU A 340 -6.52 22.49 -10.70
N ARG A 341 -7.43 23.17 -11.39
CA ARG A 341 -8.30 24.18 -10.74
C ARG A 341 -9.20 23.55 -9.69
N GLN A 342 -9.53 22.28 -9.84
CA GLN A 342 -10.46 21.57 -8.95
C GLN A 342 -9.72 20.80 -7.86
N ALA A 343 -8.74 19.96 -8.22
CA ALA A 343 -8.07 19.09 -7.25
C ALA A 343 -6.68 18.62 -7.71
N SER A 344 -5.92 18.04 -6.78
CA SER A 344 -4.69 17.31 -7.08
C SER A 344 -4.95 16.03 -7.90
N PRO A 345 -3.93 15.50 -8.60
CA PRO A 345 -4.03 14.24 -9.33
C PRO A 345 -4.50 13.09 -8.43
N GLN A 346 -4.05 13.09 -7.17
CA GLN A 346 -4.37 12.04 -6.21
C GLN A 346 -5.87 11.97 -5.92
N LEU A 347 -6.50 13.12 -5.62
CA LEU A 347 -7.93 13.15 -5.34
C LEU A 347 -8.76 12.74 -6.55
N TRP A 348 -8.33 13.11 -7.76
CA TRP A 348 -8.96 12.65 -9.00
C TRP A 348 -8.85 11.14 -9.23
N ILE A 349 -7.67 10.57 -8.97
CA ILE A 349 -7.45 9.13 -9.06
C ILE A 349 -8.32 8.37 -8.03
N TYR A 350 -8.45 8.91 -6.81
CA TYR A 350 -9.35 8.33 -5.80
C TYR A 350 -10.81 8.44 -6.18
N ALA A 351 -11.26 9.56 -6.77
CA ALA A 351 -12.61 9.70 -7.32
C ALA A 351 -12.90 8.62 -8.36
N ALA A 352 -11.98 8.47 -9.32
CA ALA A 352 -12.13 7.48 -10.40
C ALA A 352 -12.10 6.04 -9.87
N GLY A 353 -11.20 5.75 -8.93
CA GLY A 353 -11.08 4.44 -8.30
C GLY A 353 -12.33 4.05 -7.54
N SER A 354 -12.89 4.97 -6.74
CA SER A 354 -14.09 4.74 -5.94
C SER A 354 -15.31 4.54 -6.85
N GLU A 355 -15.51 5.42 -7.84
CA GLU A 355 -16.65 5.34 -8.76
C GLU A 355 -16.68 4.03 -9.57
N LEU A 356 -15.50 3.57 -10.03
CA LEU A 356 -15.38 2.28 -10.70
C LEU A 356 -15.67 1.12 -9.75
N LEU A 357 -14.98 1.07 -8.60
CA LEU A 357 -15.09 -0.04 -7.65
C LEU A 357 -16.54 -0.24 -7.20
N PHE A 358 -17.25 0.82 -6.83
CA PHE A 358 -18.63 0.74 -6.34
C PHE A 358 -19.63 0.29 -7.40
N SER A 359 -19.29 0.42 -8.67
CA SER A 359 -20.15 -0.04 -9.76
C SER A 359 -19.91 -1.51 -10.13
N LEU A 360 -18.76 -2.10 -9.75
CA LEU A 360 -18.41 -3.47 -10.16
C LEU A 360 -19.41 -4.54 -9.67
N PRO A 361 -19.94 -4.50 -8.42
CA PRO A 361 -20.95 -5.45 -7.97
C PRO A 361 -22.27 -5.41 -8.76
N SER A 362 -22.56 -4.33 -9.50
CA SER A 362 -23.75 -4.27 -10.36
C SER A 362 -23.55 -4.90 -11.74
N LEU A 363 -22.30 -4.93 -12.21
CA LEU A 363 -21.90 -5.55 -13.48
C LEU A 363 -21.91 -7.08 -13.40
N SER A 364 -21.77 -7.63 -12.18
CA SER A 364 -21.81 -9.06 -11.91
C SER A 364 -23.22 -9.64 -11.89
N THR A 365 -24.19 -8.91 -11.35
CA THR A 365 -25.60 -9.34 -11.24
C THR A 365 -26.35 -9.16 -12.55
N SER A 366 -25.98 -8.14 -13.31
CA SER A 366 -26.57 -7.84 -14.61
C SER A 366 -25.87 -8.69 -15.65
N CYS A 367 -26.49 -9.78 -16.11
CA CYS A 367 -26.01 -10.64 -17.20
C CYS A 367 -25.78 -9.82 -18.49
N GLY A 368 -24.65 -9.11 -18.58
CA GLY A 368 -24.24 -8.30 -19.73
C GLY A 368 -25.01 -6.99 -19.99
N ARG A 369 -25.89 -6.48 -19.10
CA ARG A 369 -26.41 -5.10 -19.29
C ARG A 369 -25.36 -4.09 -18.85
N LEU A 370 -24.55 -3.72 -19.83
CA LEU A 370 -23.50 -2.71 -19.79
C LEU A 370 -24.00 -1.45 -19.08
N ALA A 371 -23.31 -1.01 -18.03
CA ALA A 371 -23.43 0.37 -17.56
C ALA A 371 -23.20 1.30 -18.77
N PRO A 372 -24.00 2.36 -18.95
CA PRO A 372 -23.97 3.17 -20.16
C PRO A 372 -22.56 3.70 -20.41
N ASP A 373 -22.01 3.43 -21.60
CA ASP A 373 -20.64 3.75 -22.03
C ASP A 373 -20.21 5.20 -21.73
N ALA A 374 -21.17 6.13 -21.68
CA ALA A 374 -20.95 7.53 -21.31
C ALA A 374 -20.39 7.71 -19.90
N LYS A 375 -20.76 6.84 -18.94
CA LYS A 375 -20.30 6.91 -17.54
C LYS A 375 -18.79 6.64 -17.45
N TRP A 376 -18.29 5.61 -18.14
CA TRP A 376 -16.89 5.22 -18.07
C TRP A 376 -15.94 6.19 -18.76
N ASN A 377 -16.37 6.77 -19.88
CA ASN A 377 -15.60 7.83 -20.54
C ASN A 377 -15.49 9.07 -19.64
N ARG A 378 -16.58 9.44 -18.94
CA ARG A 378 -16.55 10.55 -17.97
C ARG A 378 -15.58 10.28 -16.81
N VAL A 379 -15.56 9.06 -16.27
CA VAL A 379 -14.61 8.68 -15.21
C VAL A 379 -13.17 8.69 -15.73
N ARG A 380 -12.94 8.20 -16.96
CA ARG A 380 -11.62 8.29 -17.60
C ARG A 380 -11.15 9.73 -17.71
N ASP A 381 -12.05 10.69 -17.97
CA ASP A 381 -11.73 12.12 -18.08
C ASP A 381 -11.24 12.78 -16.78
N TRP A 382 -11.30 12.07 -15.66
CA TRP A 382 -10.75 12.49 -14.38
C TRP A 382 -9.26 12.16 -14.24
N LEU A 383 -8.73 11.19 -14.99
CA LEU A 383 -7.35 10.75 -14.83
C LEU A 383 -6.32 11.76 -15.36
N PRO A 384 -5.10 11.81 -14.80
CA PRO A 384 -4.02 12.59 -15.39
C PRO A 384 -3.65 12.12 -16.81
N VAL A 385 -3.55 10.80 -17.02
CA VAL A 385 -3.21 10.19 -18.32
C VAL A 385 -4.18 9.07 -18.64
N GLY A 386 -4.86 9.14 -19.79
CA GLY A 386 -5.74 8.08 -20.29
C GLY A 386 -5.38 7.69 -21.73
N GLN A 387 -5.60 6.43 -22.08
CA GLN A 387 -5.48 5.93 -23.45
C GLN A 387 -6.89 5.83 -24.06
N HIS A 388 -7.04 6.29 -25.31
CA HIS A 388 -8.34 6.30 -25.99
C HIS A 388 -8.58 5.08 -26.89
N ASP A 389 -7.61 4.19 -27.06
CA ASP A 389 -7.73 3.03 -27.95
C ASP A 389 -8.32 1.81 -27.23
N LEU A 390 -9.65 1.71 -27.22
CA LEU A 390 -10.35 0.50 -26.79
C LEU A 390 -11.45 0.15 -27.79
N THR A 391 -11.06 -0.60 -28.81
CA THR A 391 -11.96 -1.16 -29.83
C THR A 391 -12.86 -2.27 -29.28
N ASN A 392 -12.61 -2.79 -28.07
CA ASN A 392 -13.38 -3.91 -27.48
C ASN A 392 -14.18 -3.50 -26.22
N GLN A 393 -15.52 -3.61 -26.29
CA GLN A 393 -16.44 -3.15 -25.23
C GLN A 393 -16.36 -3.97 -23.92
N ARG A 394 -16.17 -5.29 -23.98
CA ARG A 394 -16.04 -6.15 -22.77
C ARG A 394 -14.72 -5.94 -22.01
N ALA A 395 -13.74 -5.30 -22.64
CA ALA A 395 -12.45 -4.96 -22.05
C ALA A 395 -12.42 -3.56 -21.40
N ARG A 396 -13.52 -2.79 -21.45
CA ARG A 396 -13.48 -1.35 -21.11
C ARG A 396 -13.30 -1.04 -19.63
N TRP A 397 -14.02 -1.71 -18.74
CA TRP A 397 -13.87 -1.46 -17.29
C TRP A 397 -12.52 -1.98 -16.79
N ARG A 398 -12.03 -3.09 -17.34
CA ARG A 398 -10.69 -3.65 -17.05
C ARG A 398 -9.60 -2.68 -17.47
N ALA A 399 -9.69 -2.15 -18.68
CA ALA A 399 -8.76 -1.15 -19.16
C ALA A 399 -8.79 0.11 -18.29
N LEU A 400 -9.97 0.58 -17.90
CA LEU A 400 -10.10 1.72 -16.98
C LEU A 400 -9.51 1.40 -15.60
N ALA A 401 -9.72 0.19 -15.05
CA ALA A 401 -9.11 -0.25 -13.80
C ALA A 401 -7.57 -0.22 -13.89
N SER A 402 -7.01 -0.80 -14.96
CA SER A 402 -5.57 -0.77 -15.23
C SER A 402 -5.04 0.66 -15.40
N GLU A 403 -5.78 1.55 -16.06
CA GLU A 403 -5.42 2.97 -16.18
C GLU A 403 -5.40 3.68 -14.82
N ILE A 404 -6.42 3.47 -13.98
CA ILE A 404 -6.50 4.04 -12.63
C ILE A 404 -5.31 3.55 -11.79
N VAL A 405 -5.06 2.24 -11.78
CA VAL A 405 -3.95 1.62 -11.02
C VAL A 405 -2.60 2.16 -11.50
N ARG A 406 -2.40 2.27 -12.82
CA ARG A 406 -1.16 2.83 -13.39
C ARG A 406 -0.96 4.29 -13.01
N ASN A 407 -1.99 5.14 -13.14
CA ASN A 407 -1.90 6.55 -12.72
C ASN A 407 -1.60 6.66 -11.21
N TYR A 408 -2.19 5.79 -10.39
CA TYR A 408 -1.90 5.73 -8.97
C TYR A 408 -0.44 5.36 -8.69
N GLN A 409 0.08 4.32 -9.34
CA GLN A 409 1.47 3.89 -9.19
C GLN A 409 2.45 5.00 -9.60
N GLU A 410 2.25 5.55 -10.79
CA GLU A 410 3.14 6.56 -11.37
C GLU A 410 3.10 7.91 -10.63
N PHE A 411 1.92 8.40 -10.23
CA PHE A 411 1.77 9.79 -9.76
C PHE A 411 1.50 9.93 -8.26
N VAL A 412 1.18 8.84 -7.56
CA VAL A 412 0.83 8.88 -6.13
C VAL A 412 1.74 7.97 -5.31
N ALA A 413 1.79 6.67 -5.64
CA ALA A 413 2.50 5.67 -4.84
C ALA A 413 4.01 5.92 -4.80
N GLU A 414 4.63 6.13 -5.96
CA GLU A 414 6.07 6.40 -6.06
C GLU A 414 6.48 7.74 -5.41
N THR A 415 5.55 8.68 -5.30
CA THR A 415 5.80 9.98 -4.62
C THR A 415 5.52 9.97 -3.13
N ARG A 416 4.89 8.90 -2.63
CA ARG A 416 4.60 8.66 -1.22
C ARG A 416 5.23 7.33 -0.78
N LEU A 417 6.53 7.14 -1.05
CA LEU A 417 7.28 6.27 -0.13
C LEU A 417 6.99 6.81 1.28
N PRO A 418 6.60 5.96 2.25
CA PRO A 418 6.04 6.40 3.54
C PRO A 418 6.99 7.36 4.30
N LEU A 419 8.25 7.38 3.87
CA LEU A 419 9.33 8.18 4.40
C LEU A 419 10.01 8.81 3.18
N GLY A 420 9.57 10.02 2.83
CA GLY A 420 9.83 10.63 1.54
C GLY A 420 11.31 10.75 1.19
N SER A 421 11.63 10.45 -0.08
CA SER A 421 12.85 10.93 -0.71
C SER A 421 12.83 12.47 -0.67
N SER A 422 13.68 13.03 0.18
CA SER A 422 14.14 14.40 -0.03
C SER A 422 14.77 14.42 -1.42
N ASP A 423 14.26 15.26 -2.31
CA ASP A 423 14.95 15.68 -3.53
C ASP A 423 16.37 16.10 -3.09
N ALA A 424 17.35 15.21 -3.25
CA ALA A 424 18.75 15.58 -3.21
C ALA A 424 18.92 16.56 -4.37
N LYS A 425 19.11 17.84 -4.03
CA LYS A 425 19.55 18.85 -4.98
C LYS A 425 20.81 18.29 -5.65
N SER A 426 20.71 17.89 -6.92
CA SER A 426 21.89 17.81 -7.77
C SER A 426 22.53 19.20 -7.74
N PRO A 427 23.77 19.35 -7.24
CA PRO A 427 24.51 20.57 -7.47
C PRO A 427 24.70 20.68 -8.97
N SER A 428 24.23 21.78 -9.54
CA SER A 428 24.66 22.25 -10.84
C SER A 428 26.18 22.32 -10.87
N LEU A 429 26.84 21.35 -11.49
CA LEU A 429 28.22 21.48 -11.93
C LEU A 429 28.20 21.87 -13.40
N LEU A 430 28.30 23.20 -13.57
CA LEU A 430 29.16 23.89 -14.52
C LEU A 430 29.38 23.23 -15.88
N ARG A 431 28.85 23.93 -16.90
CA ARG A 431 29.55 24.16 -18.15
C ARG A 431 31.01 24.51 -17.85
N GLU A 432 31.96 23.68 -18.25
CA GLU A 432 33.14 24.06 -19.02
C GLU A 432 33.98 22.83 -19.38
N THR A 433 34.79 22.98 -20.42
CA THR A 433 35.75 22.02 -20.98
C THR A 433 35.20 20.77 -21.68
N GLN A 434 34.78 20.94 -22.94
CA GLN A 434 35.34 20.18 -24.05
C GLN A 434 35.11 20.98 -25.35
N ARG A 435 36.02 21.94 -25.61
CA ARG A 435 36.29 22.37 -26.98
C ARG A 435 37.06 21.23 -27.63
N GLU A 436 36.43 20.62 -28.61
CA GLU A 436 37.00 19.62 -29.48
C GLU A 436 38.31 20.12 -30.09
N ALA A 437 39.31 19.25 -30.02
CA ALA A 437 40.52 19.34 -30.81
C ALA A 437 40.15 19.16 -32.28
N ILE A 438 40.27 20.23 -33.06
CA ILE A 438 40.40 20.16 -34.52
C ILE A 438 41.91 20.04 -34.81
N PRO A 439 42.35 19.03 -35.58
CA PRO A 439 43.76 18.77 -35.81
C PRO A 439 44.40 19.82 -36.74
N ARG A 440 45.66 20.14 -36.41
CA ARG A 440 46.59 20.88 -37.27
C ARG A 440 46.71 20.19 -38.64
N MET A 441 46.43 20.94 -39.69
CA MET A 441 47.03 20.73 -41.01
C MET A 441 47.62 22.06 -41.49
N VAL A 442 48.96 22.06 -41.58
CA VAL A 442 49.73 22.44 -42.78
C VAL A 442 49.72 23.92 -43.22
N ASP A 443 50.90 24.50 -42.98
CA ASP A 443 51.71 25.37 -43.86
C ASP A 443 51.55 26.90 -43.94
N GLN A 444 52.73 27.50 -43.66
CA GLN A 444 53.46 28.53 -44.42
C GLN A 444 53.20 30.02 -44.15
N GLU A 445 54.25 30.60 -43.54
CA GLU A 445 55.03 31.76 -44.01
C GLU A 445 54.29 33.09 -44.26
N ALA A 446 54.47 34.03 -43.32
CA ALA A 446 55.28 35.24 -43.50
C ALA A 446 55.30 36.07 -42.21
#